data_AF-A0A7J7NAU8-F1
#
_entry.id   AF-A0A7J7NAU8-F1
#
_cell.length_a   1.000
_cell.length_b   1.000
_cell.length_c   1.000
_cell.angle_alpha   90.00
_cell.angle_beta   90.00
_cell.angle_gamma   90.00
#
_symmetry.space_group_name_H-M   'P 1'
#
loop_
_entity.id
_entity.type
_entity.pdbx_description
1 polymer ?
#
loop_
_entity_poly.entity_id
_entity_poly.type
_entity_poly.pdbx_seq_one_letter_code
_entity_poly.pdbx_strand_id
1 'polypeptide(L)'
;MSELDIGMTFPDYFMGLMRSKISSHKVLRDVLLKARKVKAEEAVSMGIVDSVWDGPGETVEAALKLGEELGMRKWHGEVYAEIRKDSLQEACHVLGLLAKGVVVARL
;
A
#
# COMPACT_ATOMS: atom_id res chain seq x y z
N MET A 1 -13.13 1.76 8.35
CA MET A 1 -12.85 0.37 8.77
C MET A 1 -13.81 0.00 9.90
N SER A 2 -14.13 -1.28 10.11
CA SER A 2 -15.20 -1.70 11.06
C SER A 2 -14.67 -2.35 12.33
N GLU A 3 -13.36 -2.49 12.48
CA GLU A 3 -12.69 -3.19 13.58
C GLU A 3 -13.08 -2.60 14.94
N LEU A 4 -13.16 -1.27 15.06
CA LEU A 4 -13.71 -0.62 16.26
C LEU A 4 -15.20 -0.92 16.48
N ASP A 5 -16.00 -0.91 15.41
CA ASP A 5 -17.44 -1.13 15.48
C ASP A 5 -17.77 -2.57 15.92
N ILE A 6 -16.91 -3.53 15.56
CA ILE A 6 -17.06 -4.96 15.89
C ILE A 6 -16.23 -5.40 17.11
N GLY A 7 -15.52 -4.47 17.76
CA GLY A 7 -14.75 -4.76 18.98
C GLY A 7 -13.50 -5.61 18.76
N MET A 8 -12.83 -5.48 17.62
CA MET A 8 -11.63 -6.22 17.27
C MET A 8 -10.39 -5.32 17.18
N THR A 9 -9.24 -5.83 17.61
CA THR A 9 -7.94 -5.20 17.41
C THR A 9 -7.39 -5.52 16.02
N PHE A 10 -6.58 -4.60 15.47
CA PHE A 10 -5.81 -4.87 14.27
C PHE A 10 -4.63 -5.80 14.56
N PRO A 11 -4.36 -6.81 13.72
CA PRO A 11 -3.11 -7.54 13.75
C PRO A 11 -1.90 -6.61 13.53
N ASP A 12 -0.75 -6.95 14.12
CA ASP A 12 0.46 -6.10 14.09
C ASP A 12 0.94 -5.78 12.67
N TYR A 13 0.93 -6.76 11.77
CA TYR A 13 1.34 -6.55 10.37
C TYR A 13 0.43 -5.54 9.67
N PHE A 14 -0.86 -5.54 10.02
CA PHE A 14 -1.85 -4.64 9.42
C PHE A 14 -1.64 -3.22 9.92
N MET A 15 -1.32 -3.04 11.20
CA MET A 15 -0.94 -1.73 11.75
C MET A 15 0.33 -1.19 11.08
N GLY A 16 1.33 -2.04 10.85
CA GLY A 16 2.54 -1.66 10.11
C GLY A 16 2.23 -1.24 8.66
N LEU A 17 1.30 -1.95 8.00
CA LEU A 17 0.87 -1.61 6.65
C LEU A 17 0.16 -0.24 6.62
N MET A 18 -0.74 0.01 7.57
CA MET A 18 -1.49 1.27 7.65
C MET A 18 -0.56 2.47 7.87
N ARG A 19 0.45 2.34 8.75
CA ARG A 19 1.47 3.38 8.95
C ARG A 19 2.34 3.61 7.70
N SER A 20 2.67 2.54 6.99
CA SER A 20 3.47 2.63 5.75
C SER A 20 2.69 3.26 4.60
N LYS A 21 1.37 3.04 4.52
CA LYS A 21 0.51 3.55 3.44
C LYS A 21 -0.09 4.92 3.70
N ILE A 22 -0.35 5.28 4.96
CA ILE A 22 -0.95 6.55 5.33
C ILE A 22 0.06 7.36 6.14
N SER A 23 0.80 8.23 5.45
CA SER A 23 1.84 9.08 6.06
C SER A 23 1.27 10.14 7.01
N SER A 24 0.04 10.57 6.78
CA SER A 24 -0.62 11.58 7.63
C SER A 24 -1.24 10.95 8.88
N HIS A 25 -0.65 11.25 10.03
CA HIS A 25 -1.17 10.84 11.35
C HIS A 25 -2.63 11.30 11.60
N LYS A 26 -3.04 12.43 10.99
CA LYS A 26 -4.43 12.90 11.08
C LYS A 26 -5.37 11.96 10.32
N VAL A 27 -5.02 11.64 9.07
CA VAL A 27 -5.78 10.72 8.21
C VAL A 27 -5.83 9.33 8.85
N LEU A 28 -4.69 8.85 9.36
CA LEU A 28 -4.59 7.56 10.02
C LEU A 28 -5.52 7.47 11.23
N ARG A 29 -5.58 8.52 12.07
CA ARG A 29 -6.51 8.60 13.20
C ARG A 29 -7.97 8.64 12.77
N ASP A 30 -8.30 9.35 11.69
CA ASP A 30 -9.67 9.37 11.17
C ASP A 30 -10.10 7.96 10.71
N VAL A 31 -9.22 7.21 10.04
CA VAL A 31 -9.51 5.85 9.57
C VAL A 31 -9.54 4.83 10.71
N LEU A 32 -8.55 4.85 11.60
CA LEU A 32 -8.34 3.82 12.63
C LEU A 32 -9.14 4.08 13.92
N LEU A 33 -9.17 5.33 14.39
CA LEU A 33 -9.71 5.67 15.72
C LEU A 33 -11.10 6.28 15.69
N LYS A 34 -11.57 6.70 14.50
CA LYS A 34 -12.94 7.21 14.30
C LYS A 34 -13.79 6.30 13.42
N ALA A 35 -13.27 5.14 13.02
CA ALA A 35 -13.92 4.19 12.11
C ALA A 35 -14.45 4.82 10.81
N ARG A 36 -13.88 5.96 10.38
CA ARG A 36 -14.47 6.78 9.33
C ARG A 36 -14.51 6.02 8.00
N LYS A 37 -15.67 6.05 7.34
CA LYS A 37 -15.82 5.60 5.96
C LYS A 37 -15.41 6.75 5.04
N VAL A 38 -14.48 6.48 4.13
CA VAL A 38 -13.91 7.46 3.21
C VAL A 38 -14.39 7.13 1.80
N LYS A 39 -14.92 8.13 1.08
CA LYS A 39 -15.31 7.97 -0.32
C LYS A 39 -14.08 7.98 -1.23
N ALA A 40 -14.22 7.47 -2.45
CA ALA A 40 -13.09 7.33 -3.38
C ALA A 40 -12.36 8.65 -3.62
N GLU A 41 -13.09 9.69 -4.04
CA GLU A 41 -12.53 11.01 -4.38
C GLU A 41 -11.87 11.65 -3.15
N GLU A 42 -12.46 11.43 -1.98
CA GLU A 42 -11.88 11.90 -0.73
C GLU A 42 -10.57 11.18 -0.39
N ALA A 43 -10.49 9.87 -0.64
CA ALA A 43 -9.28 9.09 -0.41
C ALA A 43 -8.09 9.60 -1.23
N VAL A 44 -8.33 10.13 -2.43
CA VAL A 44 -7.30 10.82 -3.24
C VAL A 44 -6.84 12.10 -2.52
N SER A 45 -7.77 12.95 -2.09
CA SER A 45 -7.43 14.20 -1.39
C SER A 45 -6.71 13.97 -0.05
N MET A 46 -6.99 12.84 0.61
CA MET A 46 -6.33 12.40 1.84
C MET A 46 -4.98 11.72 1.59
N GLY A 47 -4.61 11.45 0.34
CA GLY A 47 -3.38 10.77 -0.06
C GLY A 47 -3.34 9.29 0.31
N ILE A 48 -4.51 8.64 0.42
CA ILE A 48 -4.62 7.19 0.70
C ILE A 48 -4.47 6.37 -0.59
N VAL A 49 -5.00 6.90 -1.71
CA VAL A 49 -4.91 6.30 -3.05
C VAL A 49 -4.44 7.35 -4.05
N ASP A 50 -3.79 6.91 -5.13
CA ASP A 50 -3.21 7.81 -6.14
C ASP A 50 -4.23 8.27 -7.20
N SER A 51 -5.23 7.43 -7.49
CA SER A 51 -6.28 7.71 -8.49
C SER A 51 -7.57 6.95 -8.20
N VAL A 52 -8.66 7.40 -8.81
CA VAL A 52 -10.00 6.79 -8.73
C VAL A 52 -10.65 6.81 -10.10
N TRP A 53 -11.60 5.90 -10.29
CA TRP A 53 -12.27 5.67 -11.56
C TRP A 53 -13.76 5.41 -11.31
N ASP A 54 -14.58 5.64 -12.34
CA ASP A 54 -16.05 5.66 -12.22
C ASP A 54 -16.65 4.30 -11.86
N GLY A 55 -15.90 3.21 -12.07
CA GLY A 55 -16.36 1.87 -11.77
C GLY A 55 -15.24 0.84 -11.61
N PRO A 56 -15.62 -0.40 -11.24
CA PRO A 56 -14.67 -1.50 -11.07
C PRO A 56 -13.92 -1.86 -12.35
N GLY A 57 -14.57 -1.79 -13.52
CA GLY A 57 -13.98 -2.15 -14.80
C GLY A 57 -12.86 -1.19 -15.19
N GLU A 58 -13.14 0.11 -15.11
CA GLU A 58 -12.22 1.21 -15.38
C GLU A 58 -11.05 1.20 -14.38
N THR A 59 -11.33 0.86 -13.11
CA THR A 59 -10.28 0.71 -12.08
C THR A 59 -9.31 -0.41 -12.44
N VAL A 60 -9.82 -1.56 -12.89
CA VAL A 60 -8.99 -2.70 -13.30
C VAL A 60 -8.20 -2.36 -14.56
N GLU A 61 -8.83 -1.74 -15.56
CA GLU A 61 -8.14 -1.32 -16.79
C GLU A 61 -6.99 -0.35 -16.49
N ALA A 62 -7.22 0.65 -15.64
CA ALA A 62 -6.18 1.59 -15.24
C ALA A 62 -5.04 0.91 -14.47
N ALA A 63 -5.35 -0.03 -13.57
CA ALA A 63 -4.34 -0.79 -12.84
C ALA A 63 -3.50 -1.68 -13.76
N LEU A 64 -4.12 -2.33 -14.75
CA LEU A 64 -3.41 -3.14 -15.75
C LEU A 64 -2.49 -2.28 -16.61
N LYS A 65 -2.98 -1.14 -17.10
CA LYS A 65 -2.18 -0.19 -17.87
C LYS A 65 -0.96 0.29 -17.09
N LEU A 66 -1.13 0.66 -15.82
CA LEU A 66 -0.01 1.03 -14.94
C LEU A 66 0.99 -0.13 -14.79
N GLY A 67 0.50 -1.36 -14.62
CA GLY A 67 1.34 -2.56 -14.55
C GLY A 67 2.16 -2.77 -15.82
N GLU A 68 1.56 -2.61 -16.99
CA GLU A 68 2.23 -2.69 -18.29
C GLU A 68 3.29 -1.60 -18.46
N GLU A 69 2.97 -0.35 -18.11
CA GLU A 69 3.90 0.79 -18.15
C GLU A 69 5.14 0.56 -17.27
N LEU A 70 4.94 0.06 -16.06
CA LEU A 70 6.05 -0.31 -15.17
C LEU A 70 6.83 -1.53 -15.69
N GLY A 71 6.13 -2.53 -16.24
CA GLY A 71 6.74 -3.72 -16.83
C GLY A 71 7.65 -3.42 -18.03
N MET A 72 7.26 -2.45 -18.86
CA MET A 72 8.06 -1.99 -20.01
C MET A 72 9.42 -1.38 -19.61
N ARG A 73 9.59 -0.98 -18.35
CA ARG A 73 10.88 -0.51 -17.81
C ARG A 73 11.94 -1.61 -17.72
N LYS A 74 11.53 -2.89 -17.75
CA LYS A 74 12.42 -4.07 -17.72
C LYS A 74 13.45 -4.03 -16.59
N TRP A 75 13.04 -3.54 -15.42
CA TRP A 75 13.88 -3.58 -14.22
C TRP A 75 14.14 -5.01 -13.78
N HIS A 76 15.24 -5.21 -13.03
CA HIS A 76 15.51 -6.50 -12.42
C HIS A 76 14.45 -6.79 -11.35
N GLY A 77 13.61 -7.80 -11.57
CA GLY A 77 12.44 -8.07 -10.74
C GLY A 77 12.77 -8.31 -9.27
N GLU A 78 13.87 -9.00 -8.98
CA GLU A 78 14.31 -9.22 -7.61
C GLU A 78 14.69 -7.91 -6.91
N VAL A 79 15.36 -6.99 -7.60
CA VAL A 79 15.73 -5.69 -7.03
C VAL A 79 14.47 -4.88 -6.71
N TYR A 80 13.50 -4.87 -7.63
CA TYR A 80 12.22 -4.18 -7.42
C TYR A 80 11.44 -4.78 -6.24
N ALA A 81 11.40 -6.11 -6.12
CA ALA A 81 10.72 -6.80 -5.03
C ALA A 81 11.36 -6.52 -3.67
N GLU A 82 12.69 -6.50 -3.58
CA GLU A 82 13.41 -6.19 -2.34
C GLU A 82 13.17 -4.74 -1.90
N ILE A 83 13.24 -3.77 -2.83
CA ILE A 83 12.88 -2.36 -2.56
C ILE A 83 11.42 -2.26 -2.09
N ARG A 84 10.51 -3.03 -2.70
CA ARG A 84 9.10 -3.02 -2.31
C ARG A 84 8.90 -3.56 -0.89
N LYS A 85 9.59 -4.62 -0.48
CA LYS A 85 9.56 -5.11 0.91
C LYS A 85 10.09 -4.07 1.88
N ASP A 86 11.19 -3.41 1.53
CA ASP A 86 11.79 -2.37 2.37
C ASP A 86 10.87 -1.15 2.53
N SER A 87 10.14 -0.77 1.48
CA SER A 87 9.11 0.29 1.56
C SER A 87 7.94 -0.04 2.51
N LEU A 88 7.82 -1.30 2.96
CA LEU A 88 6.83 -1.78 3.93
C LEU A 88 7.51 -2.44 5.14
N GLN A 89 8.72 -1.99 5.49
CA GLN A 89 9.62 -2.65 6.44
C GLN A 89 8.91 -3.17 7.69
N GLU A 90 8.07 -2.35 8.33
CA GLU A 90 7.38 -2.74 9.57
C GLU A 90 6.43 -3.92 9.35
N ALA A 91 5.56 -3.86 8.34
CA ALA A 91 4.63 -4.95 8.03
C ALA A 91 5.37 -6.21 7.59
N CYS A 92 6.41 -6.05 6.76
CA CYS A 92 7.24 -7.15 6.28
C CYS A 92 8.02 -7.82 7.42
N HIS A 93 8.53 -7.06 8.39
CA HIS A 93 9.26 -7.59 9.54
C HIS A 93 8.37 -8.50 10.40
N VAL A 94 7.15 -8.05 10.71
CA VAL A 94 6.18 -8.85 11.49
C VAL A 94 5.83 -10.17 10.78
N LEU A 95 5.79 -10.15 9.44
CA LEU A 95 5.49 -11.33 8.63
C LEU A 95 6.72 -12.23 8.34
N GLY A 96 7.91 -11.86 8.81
CA GLY A 96 9.16 -12.57 8.48
C GLY A 96 9.61 -12.40 7.03
N LEU A 97 9.05 -11.44 6.28
CA LEU A 97 9.40 -11.13 4.89
C LEU A 97 10.59 -10.17 4.84
N LEU A 98 11.76 -10.62 5.31
CA LEU A 98 12.94 -9.76 5.41
C LEU A 98 13.45 -9.37 4.02
N ALA A 99 13.76 -8.09 3.86
CA ALA A 99 14.46 -7.60 2.67
C ALA A 99 15.93 -8.02 2.72
N LYS A 100 16.52 -8.31 1.57
CA LYS A 100 17.94 -8.65 1.39
C LYS A 100 18.59 -7.71 0.40
N GLY A 101 19.87 -7.44 0.61
CA GLY A 101 20.68 -6.66 -0.34
C GLY A 101 20.89 -7.46 -1.62
N VAL A 102 20.47 -6.89 -2.75
CA VAL A 102 20.67 -7.48 -4.08
C VAL A 102 21.44 -6.47 -4.92
N VAL A 103 22.63 -6.88 -5.38
CA VAL A 103 23.45 -6.11 -6.31
C VAL A 103 23.64 -6.97 -7.54
N VAL A 104 23.11 -6.50 -8.67
CA VAL A 104 23.24 -7.18 -9.96
C VAL A 104 24.40 -6.54 -10.71
N ALA A 105 25.39 -7.35 -11.10
CA ALA A 105 26.47 -6.88 -11.96
C ALA A 105 25.90 -6.41 -13.30
N ARG A 106 26.22 -5.17 -13.69
CA ARG A 106 25.90 -4.69 -15.04
C ARG A 106 27.09 -5.04 -15.94
N LEU A 107 26.87 -5.91 -16.92
CA LEU A 107 27.76 -6.10 -18.06
C LEU A 107 27.58 -4.96 -19.06
#